data_AF-A0A143HMC6-F1
#
_entry.id   AF-A0A143HMC6-F1
#
_cell.length_a   1.000
_cell.length_b   1.000
_cell.length_c   1.000
_cell.angle_alpha   90.00
_cell.angle_beta   90.00
_cell.angle_gamma   90.00
#
_symmetry.space_group_name_H-M   'P 1'
#
loop_
_entity.id
_entity.type
_entity.pdbx_description
1 polymer ?
#
loop_
_entity_poly.entity_id
_entity_poly.type
_entity_poly.pdbx_seq_one_letter_code
_entity_poly.pdbx_strand_id
1 'polypeptide(L)'
;MAVAANIGLRKASGKYIGFVDGDDWCESYMFEELVKAAEEHQAEVIIGNYKNYDEKENEYYEPSDAKRWRHGLPLNTHISSLEERKEILKFNPVPWRKLYLREFLFNKEIFFPEGDYFYEDNPFHWFCVTQAKSFVLVNKCLCYHRMNRVGQTMGAADKRLLAMYEHHKTIMDWLLASDSYDTFREELILWIVNNTCWIYDAIRDEHKPDVVQCLSEALSMHDLNFAYSVTMSEKMGNRGRELAGYAFNLINFMPTDKNVRGFKVSLVGQAYDNYKEYGLKDTLRKIKGYVYHRSPAPIKRVLKMISGCLPKKDISNKEIMGKLETIKCQVEFQKYMLALNDEFEKTVLKELSQIRSEIEVLKAQGRQVEQKNDLDSVSC
;
A
#
# COMPACT_ATOMS: atom_id res chain seq x y z
N MET A 1 14.12 -19.69 -2.95
CA MET A 1 15.57 -19.76 -2.66
C MET A 1 15.83 -20.23 -1.21
N ALA A 2 14.91 -19.94 -0.29
CA ALA A 2 14.88 -20.37 1.12
C ALA A 2 15.39 -21.80 1.40
N VAL A 3 14.80 -22.82 0.76
CA VAL A 3 15.14 -24.24 1.03
C VAL A 3 16.62 -24.52 0.74
N ALA A 4 17.14 -24.04 -0.40
CA ALA A 4 18.54 -24.22 -0.77
C ALA A 4 19.48 -23.48 0.19
N ALA A 5 19.14 -22.24 0.56
CA ALA A 5 19.88 -21.44 1.52
C ALA A 5 19.94 -22.12 2.90
N ASN A 6 18.82 -22.65 3.39
CA ASN A 6 18.75 -23.36 4.67
C ASN A 6 19.53 -24.69 4.66
N ILE A 7 19.51 -25.44 3.54
CA ILE A 7 20.36 -26.64 3.39
C ILE A 7 21.84 -26.26 3.44
N GLY A 8 22.24 -25.19 2.74
CA GLY A 8 23.61 -24.66 2.78
C GLY A 8 24.01 -24.22 4.19
N LEU A 9 23.16 -23.44 4.85
CA LEU A 9 23.34 -22.96 6.23
C LEU A 9 23.56 -24.12 7.21
N ARG A 10 22.76 -25.18 7.12
CA ARG A 10 22.88 -26.39 7.97
C ARG A 10 24.18 -27.16 7.73
N LYS A 11 24.68 -27.18 6.49
CA LYS A 11 25.93 -27.86 6.12
C LYS A 11 27.20 -27.05 6.39
N ALA A 12 27.08 -25.72 6.46
CA ALA A 12 28.22 -24.83 6.65
C ALA A 12 28.87 -25.03 8.04
N SER A 13 30.20 -25.09 8.06
CA SER A 13 31.02 -25.29 9.27
C SER A 13 31.93 -24.10 9.60
N GLY A 14 31.90 -23.03 8.79
CA GLY A 14 32.69 -21.82 9.03
C GLY A 14 32.22 -21.06 10.26
N LYS A 15 33.11 -20.26 10.88
CA LYS A 15 32.76 -19.34 11.99
C LYS A 15 31.66 -18.35 11.56
N TYR A 16 31.73 -17.91 10.31
CA TYR A 16 30.72 -17.04 9.71
C TYR A 16 30.05 -17.70 8.51
N ILE A 17 28.85 -17.23 8.21
CA ILE A 17 28.04 -17.61 7.07
C ILE A 17 27.90 -16.41 6.14
N GLY A 18 28.21 -16.60 4.86
CA GLY A 18 27.91 -15.67 3.79
C GLY A 18 27.04 -16.34 2.74
N PHE A 19 26.26 -15.55 2.01
CA PHE A 19 25.45 -16.01 0.89
C PHE A 19 25.97 -15.37 -0.40
N VAL A 20 25.78 -16.04 -1.53
CA VAL A 20 26.09 -15.50 -2.87
C VAL A 20 25.03 -16.02 -3.81
N ASP A 21 24.41 -15.12 -4.58
CA ASP A 21 23.49 -15.50 -5.65
C ASP A 21 24.29 -15.87 -6.90
N GLY A 22 23.91 -16.98 -7.56
CA GLY A 22 24.67 -17.55 -8.67
C GLY A 22 24.64 -16.70 -9.95
N ASP A 23 23.79 -15.68 -9.98
CA ASP A 23 23.65 -14.71 -11.05
C ASP A 23 24.15 -13.31 -10.66
N ASP A 24 24.88 -13.16 -9.55
CA ASP A 24 25.58 -11.94 -9.15
C ASP A 24 27.12 -12.14 -9.16
N TRP A 25 27.90 -11.09 -8.94
CA TRP A 25 29.35 -11.24 -8.69
C TRP A 25 29.83 -10.42 -7.50
N CYS A 26 30.89 -10.91 -6.86
CA CYS A 26 31.55 -10.27 -5.74
C CYS A 26 33.02 -10.00 -6.05
N GLU A 27 33.58 -8.99 -5.38
CA GLU A 27 35.01 -8.76 -5.34
C GLU A 27 35.72 -9.98 -4.71
N SER A 28 36.88 -10.35 -5.24
CA SER A 28 37.65 -11.51 -4.74
C SER A 28 38.04 -11.39 -3.25
N TYR A 29 38.15 -10.16 -2.76
CA TYR A 29 38.46 -9.82 -1.37
C TYR A 29 37.23 -9.53 -0.49
N MET A 30 36.00 -9.72 -1.00
CA MET A 30 34.78 -9.39 -0.27
C MET A 30 34.71 -10.05 1.12
N PHE A 31 34.87 -11.37 1.18
CA PHE A 31 34.77 -12.09 2.45
C PHE A 31 35.96 -11.82 3.37
N GLU A 32 37.14 -11.51 2.83
CA GLU A 32 38.30 -11.10 3.64
C GLU A 32 38.00 -9.79 4.38
N GLU A 33 37.48 -8.78 3.69
CA GLU A 33 37.10 -7.49 4.29
C GLU A 33 35.98 -7.66 5.32
N LEU A 34 34.95 -8.44 5.00
CA LEU A 34 33.83 -8.68 5.93
C LEU A 34 34.26 -9.44 7.17
N VAL A 35 35.11 -10.47 7.04
CA VAL A 35 35.65 -11.23 8.17
C VAL A 35 36.56 -10.35 9.03
N LYS A 36 37.43 -9.53 8.40
CA LYS A 36 38.28 -8.60 9.15
C LYS A 36 37.45 -7.66 10.01
N ALA A 37 36.41 -7.04 9.45
CA ALA A 37 35.49 -6.17 10.18
C ALA A 37 34.74 -6.93 11.29
N ALA A 38 34.34 -8.18 11.03
CA ALA A 38 33.67 -9.03 12.00
C ALA A 38 34.55 -9.32 13.23
N GLU A 39 35.80 -9.71 13.00
CA GLU A 39 36.76 -10.03 14.07
C GLU A 39 37.20 -8.79 14.84
N GLU A 40 37.47 -7.68 14.14
CA GLU A 40 37.93 -6.42 14.75
C GLU A 40 36.89 -5.84 15.72
N HIS A 41 35.60 -5.99 15.41
CA HIS A 41 34.50 -5.43 16.20
C HIS A 41 33.64 -6.46 16.92
N GLN A 42 34.00 -7.74 16.85
CA GLN A 42 33.22 -8.86 17.43
C GLN A 42 31.74 -8.80 17.01
N ALA A 43 31.51 -8.56 15.71
CA ALA A 43 30.19 -8.32 15.15
C ALA A 43 29.44 -9.62 14.85
N GLU A 44 28.16 -9.68 15.20
CA GLU A 44 27.27 -10.79 14.85
C GLU A 44 26.75 -10.68 13.42
N VAL A 45 26.56 -9.45 12.91
CA VAL A 45 26.07 -9.21 11.55
C VAL A 45 26.88 -8.09 10.88
N ILE A 46 27.40 -8.35 9.70
CA ILE A 46 28.19 -7.42 8.92
C ILE A 46 27.48 -7.19 7.60
N ILE A 47 27.35 -5.93 7.19
CA ILE A 47 26.67 -5.55 5.95
C ILE A 47 27.67 -4.79 5.09
N GLY A 48 27.97 -5.33 3.90
CA GLY A 48 28.80 -4.65 2.90
C GLY A 48 27.98 -3.76 1.97
N ASN A 49 28.59 -2.74 1.39
CA ASN A 49 27.95 -1.94 0.34
C ASN A 49 27.99 -2.65 -1.03
N TYR A 50 27.10 -2.28 -1.96
CA TYR A 50 26.98 -2.89 -3.28
C TYR A 50 26.53 -1.88 -4.33
N LYS A 51 26.63 -2.27 -5.61
CA LYS A 51 26.06 -1.54 -6.74
C LYS A 51 25.15 -2.44 -7.57
N ASN A 52 24.23 -1.85 -8.31
CA ASN A 52 23.52 -2.57 -9.35
C ASN A 52 24.31 -2.45 -10.67
N TYR A 53 24.19 -3.47 -11.51
CA TYR A 53 24.66 -3.47 -12.88
C TYR A 53 23.51 -3.85 -13.81
N ASP A 54 23.14 -2.92 -14.70
CA ASP A 54 22.13 -3.15 -15.73
C ASP A 54 22.77 -3.85 -16.93
N GLU A 55 22.38 -5.11 -17.21
CA GLU A 55 22.93 -5.85 -18.35
C GLU A 55 22.47 -5.31 -19.71
N LYS A 56 21.29 -4.71 -19.76
CA LYS A 56 20.72 -4.22 -21.01
C LYS A 56 21.38 -2.90 -21.41
N GLU A 57 21.53 -2.00 -20.45
CA GLU A 57 22.13 -0.67 -20.68
C GLU A 57 23.66 -0.69 -20.49
N ASN A 58 24.22 -1.77 -19.91
CA ASN A 58 25.64 -1.96 -19.60
C ASN A 58 26.20 -0.86 -18.67
N GLU A 59 25.44 -0.49 -17.64
CA GLU A 59 25.77 0.60 -16.73
C GLU A 59 25.64 0.20 -15.25
N TYR A 60 26.48 0.84 -14.43
CA TYR A 60 26.40 0.72 -12.97
C TYR A 60 25.55 1.84 -12.39
N TYR A 61 24.71 1.51 -11.42
CA TYR A 61 23.93 2.50 -10.69
C TYR A 61 23.78 2.16 -9.21
N GLU A 62 23.45 3.19 -8.43
CA GLU A 62 23.34 3.10 -6.98
C GLU A 62 22.05 2.37 -6.57
N PRO A 63 22.09 1.54 -5.52
CA PRO A 63 20.91 0.85 -5.02
C PRO A 63 19.92 1.78 -4.32
N SER A 64 18.70 1.26 -4.09
CA SER A 64 17.61 2.02 -3.45
C SER A 64 17.95 2.48 -2.03
N ASP A 65 18.83 1.78 -1.33
CA ASP A 65 19.31 2.12 0.02
C ASP A 65 20.61 2.94 0.03
N ALA A 66 21.16 3.35 -1.12
CA ALA A 66 22.42 4.10 -1.22
C ALA A 66 22.46 5.39 -0.38
N LYS A 67 21.31 6.07 -0.21
CA LYS A 67 21.22 7.27 0.62
C LYS A 67 21.50 6.98 2.11
N ARG A 68 21.23 5.76 2.58
CA ARG A 68 21.46 5.34 3.98
C ARG A 68 22.92 5.14 4.30
N TRP A 69 23.72 4.78 3.30
CA TRP A 69 25.18 4.71 3.41
C TRP A 69 25.83 6.08 3.58
N ARG A 70 25.14 7.16 3.19
CA ARG A 70 25.64 8.54 3.28
C ARG A 70 25.14 9.26 4.53
N HIS A 71 24.02 8.80 5.09
CA HIS A 71 23.33 9.47 6.19
C HIS A 71 22.75 8.42 7.15
N GLY A 72 23.18 8.45 8.42
CA GLY A 72 22.39 7.92 9.53
C GLY A 72 23.04 6.84 10.40
N LEU A 73 24.08 6.14 9.95
CA LEU A 73 24.72 5.08 10.73
C LEU A 73 26.25 5.20 10.73
N PRO A 74 26.93 4.89 11.86
CA PRO A 74 28.37 4.76 11.89
C PRO A 74 28.88 3.72 10.87
N LEU A 75 30.01 4.01 10.22
CA LEU A 75 30.59 3.14 9.20
C LEU A 75 31.93 2.60 9.70
N ASN A 76 32.23 1.36 9.34
CA ASN A 76 33.48 0.67 9.69
C ASN A 76 33.79 0.74 11.19
N THR A 77 32.75 0.62 12.01
CA THR A 77 32.83 0.61 13.47
C THR A 77 31.65 -0.17 14.03
N HIS A 78 31.74 -0.49 15.32
CA HIS A 78 30.73 -1.25 16.05
C HIS A 78 29.42 -0.43 16.23
N ILE A 79 28.30 -1.06 15.90
CA ILE A 79 26.94 -0.56 16.07
C ILE A 79 26.16 -1.51 16.98
N SER A 80 25.36 -0.97 17.91
CA SER A 80 24.59 -1.81 18.84
C SER A 80 23.34 -1.17 19.44
N SER A 81 23.15 0.15 19.29
CA SER A 81 22.00 0.82 19.90
C SER A 81 20.70 0.40 19.22
N LEU A 82 19.60 0.48 19.98
CA LEU A 82 18.27 0.15 19.45
C LEU A 82 17.88 1.02 18.26
N GLU A 83 18.16 2.33 18.32
CA GLU A 83 17.85 3.26 17.22
C GLU A 83 18.65 2.92 15.96
N GLU A 84 19.94 2.57 16.09
CA GLU A 84 20.72 2.13 14.95
C GLU A 84 20.17 0.85 14.33
N ARG A 85 19.73 -0.11 15.15
CA ARG A 85 19.09 -1.35 14.68
C ARG A 85 17.80 -1.06 13.91
N LYS A 86 16.99 -0.11 14.38
CA LYS A 86 15.78 0.36 13.70
C LYS A 86 16.11 1.01 12.35
N GLU A 87 17.24 1.71 12.23
CA GLU A 87 17.72 2.21 10.92
C GLU A 87 18.24 1.08 10.01
N ILE A 88 18.91 0.06 10.56
CA ILE A 88 19.40 -1.12 9.80
C ILE A 88 18.22 -1.89 9.19
N LEU A 89 17.06 -1.96 9.85
CA LEU A 89 15.85 -2.57 9.29
C LEU A 89 15.42 -1.95 7.95
N LYS A 90 15.82 -0.71 7.67
CA LYS A 90 15.46 0.02 6.45
C LYS A 90 16.40 -0.24 5.26
N PHE A 91 17.46 -1.03 5.44
CA PHE A 91 18.37 -1.45 4.36
C PHE A 91 17.75 -2.55 3.52
N ASN A 92 18.28 -2.77 2.31
CA ASN A 92 17.81 -3.87 1.47
C ASN A 92 18.03 -5.23 2.20
N PRO A 93 16.98 -6.07 2.36
CA PRO A 93 17.04 -7.33 3.10
C PRO A 93 18.01 -8.37 2.52
N VAL A 94 18.41 -8.23 1.26
CA VAL A 94 19.24 -9.21 0.53
C VAL A 94 20.43 -9.76 1.33
N PRO A 95 20.56 -11.10 1.45
CA PRO A 95 21.56 -11.72 2.32
C PRO A 95 22.96 -11.80 1.69
N TRP A 96 23.07 -11.74 0.36
CA TRP A 96 24.33 -11.99 -0.36
C TRP A 96 25.40 -10.90 -0.17
N ARG A 97 25.02 -9.74 0.39
CA ARG A 97 25.95 -8.66 0.77
C ARG A 97 26.37 -8.72 2.24
N LYS A 98 25.94 -9.73 2.99
CA LYS A 98 26.04 -9.79 4.44
C LYS A 98 26.87 -11.00 4.89
N LEU A 99 27.49 -10.86 6.06
CA LEU A 99 28.19 -11.93 6.77
C LEU A 99 27.57 -12.06 8.17
N TYR A 100 27.29 -13.29 8.59
CA TYR A 100 26.59 -13.58 9.85
C TYR A 100 27.45 -14.49 10.72
N LEU A 101 27.56 -14.20 12.01
CA LEU A 101 28.17 -15.13 12.96
C LEU A 101 27.30 -16.39 13.03
N ARG A 102 27.90 -17.56 12.71
CA ARG A 102 27.17 -18.82 12.64
C ARG A 102 26.55 -19.18 13.99
N GLU A 103 27.31 -19.05 15.06
CA GLU A 103 26.83 -19.33 16.41
C GLU A 103 25.60 -18.48 16.77
N PHE A 104 25.60 -17.20 16.41
CA PHE A 104 24.43 -16.32 16.60
C PHE A 104 23.19 -16.85 15.89
N LEU A 105 23.28 -17.19 14.59
CA LEU A 105 22.14 -17.69 13.82
C LEU A 105 21.55 -18.97 14.44
N PHE A 106 22.41 -19.91 14.84
CA PHE A 106 21.96 -21.19 15.40
C PHE A 106 21.43 -21.05 16.83
N ASN A 107 22.07 -20.24 17.67
CA ASN A 107 21.60 -20.00 19.04
C ASN A 107 20.24 -19.29 19.08
N LYS A 108 19.92 -18.55 18.02
CA LYS A 108 18.63 -17.85 17.85
C LYS A 108 17.66 -18.60 16.95
N GLU A 109 18.03 -19.78 16.44
CA GLU A 109 17.21 -20.57 15.51
C GLU A 109 16.74 -19.78 14.28
N ILE A 110 17.61 -18.92 13.75
CA ILE A 110 17.32 -18.06 12.61
C ILE A 110 17.56 -18.82 11.31
N PHE A 111 16.48 -19.12 10.60
CA PHE A 111 16.46 -19.74 9.27
C PHE A 111 15.57 -18.93 8.34
N PHE A 112 15.76 -19.08 7.02
CA PHE A 112 14.81 -18.51 6.06
C PHE A 112 13.45 -19.19 6.23
N PRO A 113 12.34 -18.46 6.20
CA PRO A 113 11.02 -19.08 6.15
C PRO A 113 10.88 -19.88 4.85
N GLU A 114 10.52 -21.16 4.97
CA GLU A 114 10.32 -22.05 3.83
C GLU A 114 8.84 -22.00 3.40
N GLY A 115 8.58 -21.91 2.10
CA GLY A 115 7.25 -21.99 1.50
C GLY A 115 7.24 -21.46 0.06
N ASP A 116 6.05 -21.38 -0.52
CA ASP A 116 5.84 -20.98 -1.92
C ASP A 116 5.60 -19.47 -2.06
N TYR A 117 6.59 -18.68 -1.65
CA TYR A 117 6.55 -17.23 -1.69
C TYR A 117 7.91 -16.63 -2.07
N PHE A 118 7.88 -15.54 -2.84
CA PHE A 118 9.04 -14.71 -3.17
C PHE A 118 9.32 -13.73 -2.02
N TYR A 119 10.54 -13.20 -1.94
CA TYR A 119 10.96 -12.19 -0.95
C TYR A 119 11.15 -12.72 0.48
N GLU A 120 11.55 -13.99 0.61
CA GLU A 120 11.88 -14.65 1.90
C GLU A 120 13.05 -14.01 2.66
N ASP A 121 13.84 -13.18 1.96
CA ASP A 121 14.92 -12.39 2.51
C ASP A 121 14.42 -11.35 3.51
N ASN A 122 13.18 -10.86 3.34
CA ASN A 122 12.57 -9.87 4.23
C ASN A 122 12.45 -10.42 5.66
N PRO A 123 11.72 -11.52 5.93
CA PRO A 123 11.69 -12.08 7.28
C PRO A 123 13.07 -12.45 7.81
N PHE A 124 13.94 -13.06 7.01
CA PHE A 124 15.29 -13.43 7.45
C PHE A 124 16.11 -12.21 7.93
N HIS A 125 16.05 -11.09 7.20
CA HIS A 125 16.68 -9.83 7.59
C HIS A 125 16.10 -9.30 8.90
N TRP A 126 14.77 -9.30 9.05
CA TRP A 126 14.11 -8.89 10.28
C TRP A 126 14.52 -9.77 11.47
N PHE A 127 14.59 -11.09 11.29
CA PHE A 127 15.01 -12.01 12.33
C PHE A 127 16.44 -11.72 12.81
N CYS A 128 17.35 -11.51 11.85
CA CYS A 128 18.73 -11.18 12.15
C CYS A 128 18.84 -9.84 12.90
N VAL A 129 18.25 -8.77 12.38
CA VAL A 129 18.43 -7.41 12.93
C VAL A 129 17.76 -7.26 14.30
N THR A 130 16.62 -7.91 14.51
CA THR A 130 15.85 -7.83 15.77
C THR A 130 16.43 -8.70 16.89
N GLN A 131 17.32 -9.64 16.58
CA GLN A 131 17.99 -10.49 17.58
C GLN A 131 19.48 -10.22 17.78
N ALA A 132 20.19 -9.74 16.74
CA ALA A 132 21.61 -9.41 16.86
C ALA A 132 21.84 -8.18 17.73
N LYS A 133 22.98 -8.17 18.42
CA LYS A 133 23.43 -7.17 19.39
C LYS A 133 24.58 -6.33 18.85
N SER A 134 25.36 -6.84 17.90
CA SER A 134 26.52 -6.15 17.32
C SER A 134 26.51 -6.19 15.80
N PHE A 135 26.68 -5.03 15.19
CA PHE A 135 26.69 -4.83 13.75
C PHE A 135 27.91 -4.05 13.29
N VAL A 136 28.32 -4.26 12.04
CA VAL A 136 29.26 -3.37 11.34
C VAL A 136 28.78 -3.12 9.92
N LEU A 137 28.78 -1.85 9.51
CA LEU A 137 28.53 -1.45 8.13
C LEU A 137 29.86 -1.18 7.41
N VAL A 138 30.21 -2.02 6.45
CA VAL A 138 31.43 -1.86 5.65
C VAL A 138 31.10 -1.05 4.40
N ASN A 139 31.47 0.23 4.40
CA ASN A 139 31.18 1.14 3.29
C ASN A 139 32.19 0.99 2.14
N LYS A 140 32.34 -0.23 1.65
CA LYS A 140 33.10 -0.59 0.45
C LYS A 140 32.14 -1.32 -0.48
N CYS A 141 32.17 -1.02 -1.77
CA CYS A 141 31.41 -1.78 -2.76
C CYS A 141 32.09 -3.16 -2.91
N LEU A 142 31.44 -4.20 -2.40
CA LEU A 142 32.02 -5.56 -2.36
C LEU A 142 31.32 -6.54 -3.30
N CYS A 143 30.14 -6.19 -3.79
CA CYS A 143 29.33 -7.03 -4.65
C CYS A 143 28.48 -6.19 -5.61
N TYR A 144 28.00 -6.85 -6.66
CA TYR A 144 27.28 -6.24 -7.76
C TYR A 144 26.06 -7.08 -8.10
N HIS A 145 24.90 -6.46 -8.00
CA HIS A 145 23.63 -7.09 -8.28
C HIS A 145 23.27 -6.92 -9.76
N ARG A 146 23.12 -8.03 -10.48
CA ARG A 146 22.82 -8.03 -11.92
C ARG A 146 21.33 -7.84 -12.18
N MET A 147 21.02 -6.86 -13.00
CA MET A 147 19.66 -6.43 -13.31
C MET A 147 19.37 -6.55 -14.81
N ASN A 148 18.09 -6.75 -15.16
CA ASN A 148 17.61 -6.80 -16.55
C ASN A 148 18.22 -7.92 -17.41
N ARG A 149 18.59 -9.05 -16.80
CA ARG A 149 19.06 -10.24 -17.51
C ARG A 149 17.91 -10.97 -18.22
N VAL A 150 18.19 -11.54 -19.39
CA VAL A 150 17.28 -12.50 -20.03
C VAL A 150 17.00 -13.67 -19.07
N GLY A 151 15.72 -13.91 -18.77
CA GLY A 151 15.29 -14.94 -17.82
C GLY A 151 15.21 -14.51 -16.36
N GLN A 152 15.30 -13.21 -16.05
CA GLN A 152 15.07 -12.71 -14.69
C GLN A 152 13.60 -12.94 -14.25
N THR A 153 13.42 -13.68 -13.17
CA THR A 153 12.10 -14.14 -12.69
C THR A 153 11.27 -13.04 -11.99
N MET A 154 11.93 -11.96 -11.56
CA MET A 154 11.39 -10.91 -10.68
C MET A 154 10.60 -9.80 -11.41
N GLY A 155 10.25 -9.96 -12.69
CA GLY A 155 9.46 -8.99 -13.47
C GLY A 155 7.94 -9.00 -13.19
N ALA A 156 7.51 -9.52 -12.04
CA ALA A 156 6.13 -9.88 -11.80
C ALA A 156 5.28 -8.70 -11.30
N ALA A 157 4.69 -7.95 -12.22
CA ALA A 157 3.59 -7.01 -11.93
C ALA A 157 2.26 -7.75 -11.60
N ASP A 158 2.34 -8.89 -10.90
CA ASP A 158 1.20 -9.78 -10.64
C ASP A 158 0.99 -10.05 -9.14
N LYS A 159 0.05 -10.92 -8.81
CA LYS A 159 -0.37 -11.23 -7.44
C LYS A 159 0.75 -11.76 -6.54
N ARG A 160 1.88 -12.21 -7.07
CA ARG A 160 3.03 -12.66 -6.27
C ARG A 160 3.58 -11.55 -5.37
N LEU A 161 3.39 -10.27 -5.74
CA LEU A 161 3.77 -9.13 -4.89
C LEU A 161 2.99 -9.07 -3.57
N LEU A 162 1.79 -9.67 -3.52
CA LEU A 162 0.99 -9.75 -2.29
C LEU A 162 1.61 -10.67 -1.23
N ALA A 163 2.62 -11.48 -1.58
CA ALA A 163 3.37 -12.27 -0.60
C ALA A 163 4.02 -11.43 0.52
N MET A 164 4.23 -10.13 0.29
CA MET A 164 4.73 -9.20 1.31
C MET A 164 3.83 -9.11 2.55
N TYR A 165 2.53 -9.37 2.42
CA TYR A 165 1.59 -9.41 3.55
C TYR A 165 1.72 -10.71 4.37
N GLU A 166 2.08 -11.82 3.73
CA GLU A 166 2.45 -13.06 4.44
C GLU A 166 3.80 -12.89 5.17
N HIS A 167 4.75 -12.17 4.58
CA HIS A 167 6.00 -11.81 5.25
C HIS A 167 5.76 -10.88 6.45
N HIS A 168 4.85 -9.93 6.34
CA HIS A 168 4.43 -9.10 7.47
C HIS A 168 3.97 -9.96 8.65
N LYS A 169 3.09 -10.94 8.39
CA LYS A 169 2.61 -11.88 9.40
C LYS A 169 3.75 -12.71 9.98
N THR A 170 4.61 -13.27 9.13
CA THR A 170 5.78 -14.06 9.54
C THR A 170 6.72 -13.26 10.45
N ILE A 171 6.96 -11.99 10.12
CA ILE A 171 7.77 -11.08 10.94
C ILE A 171 7.08 -10.77 12.27
N MET A 172 5.76 -10.52 12.25
CA MET A 172 4.99 -10.26 13.45
C MET A 172 5.01 -11.45 14.41
N ASP A 173 4.77 -12.66 13.91
CA ASP A 173 4.79 -13.90 14.68
C ASP A 173 6.15 -14.11 15.33
N TRP A 174 7.25 -13.86 14.61
CA TRP A 174 8.60 -13.88 15.15
C TRP A 174 8.80 -12.86 16.27
N LEU A 175 8.40 -11.60 16.05
CA LEU A 175 8.56 -10.54 17.03
C LEU A 175 7.75 -10.81 18.31
N LEU A 176 6.58 -11.43 18.19
CA LEU A 176 5.78 -11.86 19.33
C LEU A 176 6.47 -13.01 20.07
N ALA A 177 6.95 -14.03 19.34
CA ALA A 177 7.64 -15.18 19.93
C ALA A 177 8.96 -14.78 20.62
N SER A 178 9.63 -13.72 20.12
CA SER A 178 10.88 -13.21 20.67
C SER A 178 10.70 -12.07 21.68
N ASP A 179 9.47 -11.79 22.12
CA ASP A 179 9.13 -10.69 23.05
C ASP A 179 9.72 -9.32 22.61
N SER A 180 9.74 -9.08 21.31
CA SER A 180 10.33 -7.89 20.68
C SER A 180 9.31 -7.05 19.91
N TYR A 181 8.04 -7.46 19.90
CA TYR A 181 6.97 -6.78 19.17
C TYR A 181 6.80 -5.33 19.61
N ASP A 182 6.64 -5.03 20.89
CA ASP A 182 6.47 -3.65 21.34
C ASP A 182 7.67 -2.75 21.03
N THR A 183 8.86 -3.33 20.91
CA THR A 183 10.09 -2.62 20.56
C THR A 183 10.11 -2.20 19.09
N PHE A 184 9.61 -3.06 18.18
CA PHE A 184 9.74 -2.92 16.73
C PHE A 184 8.42 -2.75 15.96
N ARG A 185 7.28 -2.71 16.65
CA ARG A 185 5.95 -2.63 16.01
C ARG A 185 5.76 -1.37 15.16
N GLU A 186 6.39 -0.26 15.55
CA GLU A 186 6.36 0.96 14.75
C GLU A 186 7.06 0.74 13.41
N GLU A 187 8.27 0.18 13.44
CA GLU A 187 9.06 -0.10 12.23
C GLU A 187 8.34 -1.11 11.33
N LEU A 188 7.66 -2.10 11.90
CA LEU A 188 6.92 -3.12 11.15
C LEU A 188 5.74 -2.50 10.38
N ILE A 189 4.97 -1.63 11.05
CA ILE A 189 3.85 -0.89 10.44
C ILE A 189 4.35 0.05 9.34
N LEU A 190 5.43 0.79 9.60
CA LEU A 190 6.04 1.65 8.57
C LEU A 190 6.53 0.82 7.38
N TRP A 191 7.14 -0.34 7.64
CA TRP A 191 7.66 -1.24 6.61
C TRP A 191 6.56 -1.77 5.70
N ILE A 192 5.45 -2.29 6.25
CA ILE A 192 4.38 -2.86 5.41
C ILE A 192 3.65 -1.78 4.59
N VAL A 193 3.46 -0.58 5.13
CA VAL A 193 2.83 0.53 4.40
C VAL A 193 3.75 1.06 3.30
N ASN A 194 5.05 1.16 3.54
CA ASN A 194 6.01 1.58 2.50
C ASN A 194 6.11 0.53 1.37
N ASN A 195 6.14 -0.76 1.72
CA ASN A 195 6.08 -1.82 0.71
C ASN A 195 4.75 -1.80 -0.05
N THR A 196 3.64 -1.51 0.64
CA THR A 196 2.33 -1.34 -0.02
C THR A 196 2.35 -0.21 -1.05
N CYS A 197 3.04 0.91 -0.79
CA CYS A 197 3.19 1.98 -1.79
C CYS A 197 3.87 1.46 -3.07
N TRP A 198 4.99 0.75 -2.91
CA TRP A 198 5.72 0.18 -4.04
C TRP A 198 4.89 -0.89 -4.77
N ILE A 199 4.26 -1.82 -4.05
CA ILE A 199 3.40 -2.86 -4.62
C ILE A 199 2.28 -2.22 -5.43
N TYR A 200 1.60 -1.21 -4.87
CA TYR A 200 0.48 -0.54 -5.54
C TYR A 200 0.93 0.12 -6.85
N ASP A 201 2.12 0.70 -6.89
CA ASP A 201 2.64 1.36 -8.09
C ASP A 201 3.17 0.35 -9.12
N ALA A 202 3.60 -0.84 -8.70
CA ALA A 202 4.16 -1.89 -9.56
C ALA A 202 3.12 -2.90 -10.09
N ILE A 203 2.07 -3.21 -9.33
CA ILE A 203 1.08 -4.24 -9.66
C ILE A 203 0.08 -3.74 -10.72
N ARG A 204 -0.45 -4.64 -11.55
CA ARG A 204 -1.52 -4.31 -12.51
C ARG A 204 -2.75 -3.71 -11.82
N ASP A 205 -3.40 -2.77 -12.50
CA ASP A 205 -4.55 -2.02 -11.98
C ASP A 205 -5.69 -2.89 -11.46
N GLU A 206 -5.95 -4.02 -12.13
CA GLU A 206 -6.96 -5.01 -11.75
C GLU A 206 -6.74 -5.62 -10.35
N HIS A 207 -5.52 -5.59 -9.81
CA HIS A 207 -5.16 -6.13 -8.51
C HIS A 207 -5.00 -5.05 -7.42
N LYS A 208 -5.10 -3.76 -7.76
CA LYS A 208 -5.01 -2.66 -6.77
C LYS A 208 -6.05 -2.76 -5.64
N PRO A 209 -7.30 -3.21 -5.87
CA PRO A 209 -8.23 -3.46 -4.77
C PRO A 209 -7.73 -4.51 -3.77
N ASP A 210 -7.08 -5.58 -4.26
CA ASP A 210 -6.51 -6.64 -3.41
C ASP A 210 -5.41 -6.07 -2.50
N VAL A 211 -4.58 -5.15 -3.01
CA VAL A 211 -3.52 -4.48 -2.23
C VAL A 211 -4.11 -3.71 -1.04
N VAL A 212 -5.17 -2.94 -1.26
CA VAL A 212 -5.80 -2.15 -0.17
C VAL A 212 -6.47 -3.07 0.85
N GLN A 213 -7.09 -4.17 0.38
CA GLN A 213 -7.68 -5.19 1.25
C GLN A 213 -6.61 -5.86 2.12
N CYS A 214 -5.51 -6.33 1.53
CA CYS A 214 -4.41 -6.96 2.27
C CYS A 214 -3.74 -5.97 3.25
N LEU A 215 -3.60 -4.70 2.88
CA LEU A 215 -3.11 -3.69 3.82
C LEU A 215 -4.07 -3.50 5.00
N SER A 216 -5.38 -3.51 4.76
CA SER A 216 -6.39 -3.42 5.81
C SER A 216 -6.30 -4.59 6.79
N GLU A 217 -6.12 -5.81 6.27
CA GLU A 217 -5.93 -7.02 7.07
C GLU A 217 -4.64 -6.93 7.89
N ALA A 218 -3.52 -6.55 7.28
CA ALA A 218 -2.25 -6.39 7.96
C ALA A 218 -2.31 -5.34 9.09
N LEU A 219 -2.91 -4.17 8.84
CA LEU A 219 -3.07 -3.13 9.86
C LEU A 219 -4.00 -3.57 11.01
N SER A 220 -4.98 -4.42 10.72
CA SER A 220 -5.90 -4.98 11.72
C SER A 220 -5.27 -6.01 12.65
N MET A 221 -4.07 -6.49 12.34
CA MET A 221 -3.29 -7.35 13.24
C MET A 221 -2.70 -6.57 14.42
N HIS A 222 -2.60 -5.25 14.31
CA HIS A 222 -2.06 -4.38 15.35
C HIS A 222 -3.17 -3.70 16.18
N ASP A 223 -2.79 -3.05 17.28
CA ASP A 223 -3.68 -2.07 17.91
C ASP A 223 -4.00 -0.95 16.91
N LEU A 224 -5.28 -0.81 16.55
CA LEU A 224 -5.71 0.08 15.47
C LEU A 224 -5.44 1.56 15.76
N ASN A 225 -5.53 1.99 17.02
CA ASN A 225 -5.21 3.38 17.38
C ASN A 225 -3.72 3.65 17.23
N PHE A 226 -2.88 2.71 17.66
CA PHE A 226 -1.44 2.80 17.48
C PHE A 226 -1.07 2.79 16.00
N ALA A 227 -1.57 1.83 15.23
CA ALA A 227 -1.31 1.76 13.79
C ALA A 227 -1.75 3.03 13.06
N TYR A 228 -2.91 3.57 13.42
CA TYR A 228 -3.36 4.84 12.91
C TYR A 228 -2.41 5.99 13.27
N SER A 229 -1.96 6.08 14.53
CA SER A 229 -1.01 7.12 14.96
C SER A 229 0.32 7.08 14.19
N VAL A 230 0.87 5.87 13.96
CA VAL A 230 2.12 5.66 13.23
C VAL A 230 1.96 6.03 11.76
N THR A 231 0.91 5.52 11.10
CA THR A 231 0.67 5.75 9.67
C THR A 231 0.33 7.20 9.36
N MET A 232 -0.26 7.94 10.30
CA MET A 232 -0.59 9.37 10.14
C MET A 232 0.52 10.30 10.62
N SER A 233 1.63 9.77 11.15
CA SER A 233 2.78 10.56 11.59
C SER A 233 3.56 11.19 10.43
N GLU A 234 4.50 12.08 10.77
CA GLU A 234 5.44 12.68 9.82
C GLU A 234 6.45 11.68 9.23
N LYS A 235 6.65 10.54 9.89
CA LYS A 235 7.54 9.46 9.42
C LYS A 235 6.98 8.77 8.17
N MET A 236 5.67 8.88 7.91
CA MET A 236 5.02 8.29 6.75
C MET A 236 4.94 9.29 5.59
N GLY A 237 5.16 8.82 4.37
CA GLY A 237 4.97 9.64 3.16
C GLY A 237 3.49 9.91 2.87
N ASN A 238 3.21 10.94 2.04
CA ASN A 238 1.84 11.25 1.62
C ASN A 238 1.12 10.05 0.99
N ARG A 239 1.83 9.28 0.16
CA ARG A 239 1.31 8.09 -0.51
C ARG A 239 0.91 6.99 0.49
N GLY A 240 1.76 6.74 1.48
CA GLY A 240 1.46 5.76 2.53
C GLY A 240 0.31 6.20 3.43
N ARG A 241 0.23 7.50 3.78
CA ARG A 241 -0.93 8.07 4.49
C ARG A 241 -2.24 7.88 3.72
N GLU A 242 -2.22 8.08 2.40
CA GLU A 242 -3.39 7.88 1.54
C GLU A 242 -3.85 6.42 1.53
N LEU A 243 -2.94 5.48 1.25
CA LEU A 243 -3.27 4.05 1.17
C LEU A 243 -3.70 3.48 2.54
N ALA A 244 -3.02 3.86 3.63
CA ALA A 244 -3.44 3.51 4.98
C ALA A 244 -4.83 4.09 5.29
N GLY A 245 -5.09 5.33 4.85
CA GLY A 245 -6.42 5.93 4.93
C GLY A 245 -7.50 5.09 4.25
N TYR A 246 -7.25 4.60 3.04
CA TYR A 246 -8.19 3.69 2.36
C TYR A 246 -8.39 2.38 3.12
N ALA A 247 -7.31 1.78 3.63
CA ALA A 247 -7.37 0.57 4.44
C ALA A 247 -8.23 0.75 5.70
N PHE A 248 -8.02 1.81 6.50
CA PHE A 248 -8.85 2.07 7.68
C PHE A 248 -10.33 2.32 7.35
N ASN A 249 -10.63 2.90 6.18
CA ASN A 249 -12.01 3.10 5.75
C ASN A 249 -12.71 1.77 5.44
N LEU A 250 -12.00 0.75 4.92
CA LEU A 250 -12.61 -0.56 4.63
C LEU A 250 -13.16 -1.23 5.89
N ILE A 251 -12.49 -1.03 7.03
CA ILE A 251 -12.91 -1.57 8.33
C ILE A 251 -13.75 -0.58 9.16
N ASN A 252 -14.18 0.53 8.57
CA ASN A 252 -14.93 1.59 9.26
C ASN A 252 -14.27 2.08 10.57
N PHE A 253 -12.93 2.08 10.63
CA PHE A 253 -12.20 2.48 11.84
C PHE A 253 -12.32 3.99 12.09
N MET A 254 -12.58 4.35 13.34
CA MET A 254 -12.63 5.74 13.83
C MET A 254 -11.61 5.91 14.96
N PRO A 255 -10.59 6.78 14.79
CA PRO A 255 -9.57 6.99 15.82
C PRO A 255 -10.18 7.66 17.05
N THR A 256 -9.72 7.25 18.24
CA THR A 256 -10.18 7.83 19.52
C THR A 256 -9.59 9.22 19.77
N ASP A 257 -8.38 9.49 19.25
CA ASP A 257 -7.72 10.79 19.36
C ASP A 257 -8.00 11.67 18.11
N LYS A 258 -8.76 12.75 18.34
CA LYS A 258 -9.14 13.72 17.29
C LYS A 258 -8.03 14.72 16.95
N ASN A 259 -6.90 14.73 17.68
CA ASN A 259 -5.83 15.72 17.50
C ASN A 259 -4.76 15.32 16.47
N VAL A 260 -4.83 14.12 15.91
CA VAL A 260 -3.95 13.71 14.81
C VAL A 260 -4.36 14.46 13.53
N ARG A 261 -3.69 15.59 13.27
CA ARG A 261 -3.84 16.38 12.04
C ARG A 261 -3.48 15.53 10.84
N GLY A 262 -4.48 15.11 10.08
CA GLY A 262 -4.29 14.33 8.85
C GLY A 262 -5.57 13.70 8.33
N PHE A 263 -6.57 13.54 9.20
CA PHE A 263 -7.85 12.96 8.82
C PHE A 263 -8.67 13.95 7.97
N LYS A 264 -8.53 13.88 6.65
CA LYS A 264 -9.71 14.03 5.81
C LYS A 264 -10.41 12.68 5.87
N VAL A 265 -11.36 12.56 6.80
CA VAL A 265 -12.38 11.51 6.79
C VAL A 265 -12.78 11.29 5.32
N SER A 266 -12.84 10.04 4.84
CA SER A 266 -13.29 9.80 3.46
C SER A 266 -14.64 10.48 3.23
N LEU A 267 -14.99 10.85 2.00
CA LEU A 267 -16.31 11.45 1.73
C LEU A 267 -17.45 10.56 2.26
N VAL A 268 -17.21 9.24 2.28
CA VAL A 268 -18.10 8.21 2.84
C VAL A 268 -18.15 8.26 4.37
N GLY A 269 -17.02 8.38 5.07
CA GLY A 269 -17.03 8.58 6.52
C GLY A 269 -17.66 9.93 6.92
N GLN A 270 -17.39 11.01 6.16
CA GLN A 270 -18.05 12.32 6.37
C GLN A 270 -19.54 12.22 6.11
N ALA A 271 -19.94 11.41 5.13
CA ALA A 271 -21.33 11.13 4.82
C ALA A 271 -22.01 10.39 5.98
N TYR A 272 -21.34 9.37 6.52
CA TYR A 272 -21.87 8.55 7.59
C TYR A 272 -22.01 9.35 8.91
N ASP A 273 -21.02 10.16 9.27
CA ASP A 273 -21.07 11.02 10.45
C ASP A 273 -22.17 12.09 10.31
N ASN A 274 -22.23 12.76 9.15
CA ASN A 274 -23.31 13.71 8.89
C ASN A 274 -24.68 13.02 8.86
N TYR A 275 -24.77 11.76 8.44
CA TYR A 275 -26.02 11.02 8.41
C TYR A 275 -26.52 10.73 9.83
N LYS A 276 -25.62 10.29 10.72
CA LYS A 276 -25.94 10.07 12.13
C LYS A 276 -26.38 11.35 12.85
N GLU A 277 -25.74 12.48 12.53
CA GLU A 277 -25.96 13.74 13.26
C GLU A 277 -27.09 14.59 12.65
N TYR A 278 -27.26 14.58 11.33
CA TYR A 278 -28.16 15.49 10.61
C TYR A 278 -29.12 14.78 9.64
N GLY A 279 -29.04 13.45 9.50
CA GLY A 279 -29.90 12.67 8.62
C GLY A 279 -29.54 12.73 7.13
N LEU A 280 -30.24 11.92 6.33
CA LEU A 280 -29.91 11.64 4.92
C LEU A 280 -29.94 12.89 4.02
N LYS A 281 -30.91 13.77 4.24
CA LYS A 281 -31.15 14.95 3.39
C LYS A 281 -30.02 15.98 3.50
N ASP A 282 -29.53 16.25 4.70
CA ASP A 282 -28.45 17.19 4.97
C ASP A 282 -27.08 16.62 4.56
N THR A 283 -26.91 15.32 4.77
CA THR A 283 -25.76 14.55 4.31
C THR A 283 -25.56 14.63 2.81
N LEU A 284 -26.60 14.29 2.03
CA LEU A 284 -26.55 14.34 0.57
C LEU A 284 -26.29 15.75 0.04
N ARG A 285 -26.78 16.79 0.73
CA ARG A 285 -26.54 18.20 0.37
C ARG A 285 -25.07 18.59 0.56
N LYS A 286 -24.47 18.23 1.69
CA LYS A 286 -23.05 18.51 2.00
C LYS A 286 -22.12 17.76 1.05
N ILE A 287 -22.39 16.47 0.78
CA ILE A 287 -21.64 15.65 -0.19
C ILE A 287 -21.72 16.26 -1.59
N LYS A 288 -22.92 16.63 -2.04
CA LYS A 288 -23.13 17.24 -3.36
C LYS A 288 -22.36 18.56 -3.49
N GLY A 289 -22.35 19.39 -2.45
CA GLY A 289 -21.54 20.61 -2.40
C GLY A 289 -20.04 20.32 -2.47
N TYR A 290 -19.56 19.35 -1.69
CA TYR A 290 -18.15 18.95 -1.66
C TYR A 290 -17.66 18.43 -3.02
N VAL A 291 -18.42 17.53 -3.65
CA VAL A 291 -18.14 16.99 -4.99
C VAL A 291 -18.17 18.11 -6.03
N TYR A 292 -19.17 18.99 -5.97
CA TYR A 292 -19.30 20.12 -6.89
C TYR A 292 -18.10 21.07 -6.81
N HIS A 293 -17.62 21.45 -5.62
CA HIS A 293 -16.52 22.39 -5.49
C HIS A 293 -15.17 21.84 -5.98
N ARG A 294 -14.94 20.53 -5.84
CA ARG A 294 -13.69 19.85 -6.25
C ARG A 294 -13.69 19.29 -7.67
N SER A 295 -14.84 19.28 -8.34
CA SER A 295 -14.95 18.82 -9.72
C SER A 295 -14.33 19.81 -10.71
N PRO A 296 -13.67 19.35 -11.79
CA PRO A 296 -13.26 20.18 -12.92
C PRO A 296 -14.44 20.93 -13.57
N ALA A 297 -14.17 22.05 -14.24
CA ALA A 297 -15.20 22.92 -14.84
C ALA A 297 -16.19 22.19 -15.79
N PRO A 298 -15.80 21.17 -16.58
CA PRO A 298 -16.74 20.35 -17.35
C PRO A 298 -17.74 19.58 -16.48
N ILE A 299 -17.27 18.92 -15.42
CA ILE A 299 -18.11 18.15 -14.49
C ILE A 299 -19.04 19.08 -13.68
N LYS A 300 -18.57 20.26 -13.29
CA LYS A 300 -19.41 21.30 -12.66
C LYS A 300 -20.59 21.71 -13.55
N ARG A 301 -20.38 21.81 -14.88
CA ARG A 301 -21.45 22.13 -15.85
C ARG A 301 -22.50 21.02 -15.93
N VAL A 302 -22.06 19.75 -15.96
CA VAL A 302 -22.96 18.58 -15.95
C VAL A 302 -23.77 18.51 -14.65
N LEU A 303 -23.11 18.67 -13.49
CA LEU A 303 -23.78 18.68 -12.18
C LEU A 303 -24.80 19.83 -12.06
N LYS A 304 -24.49 21.00 -12.63
CA LYS A 304 -25.38 22.16 -12.67
C LYS A 304 -26.60 21.91 -13.56
N MET A 305 -26.42 21.25 -14.71
CA MET A 305 -27.52 20.83 -15.58
C MET A 305 -28.45 19.82 -14.91
N ILE A 306 -27.89 18.79 -14.26
CA ILE A 306 -28.67 17.79 -13.52
C ILE A 306 -29.47 18.45 -12.38
N SER A 307 -28.88 19.43 -11.67
CA SER A 307 -29.61 20.17 -10.64
C SER A 307 -30.70 21.10 -11.17
N GLY A 308 -30.59 21.55 -12.42
CA GLY A 308 -31.57 22.41 -13.09
C GLY A 308 -32.73 21.66 -13.75
N CYS A 309 -32.58 20.36 -14.00
CA CYS A 309 -33.61 19.51 -14.62
C CYS A 309 -34.58 18.86 -13.62
N LEU A 310 -34.45 19.11 -12.32
CA LEU A 310 -35.39 18.61 -11.31
C LEU A 310 -36.67 19.47 -11.33
N PRO A 311 -37.86 18.91 -11.63
CA PRO A 311 -39.10 19.67 -11.60
C PRO A 311 -39.41 20.15 -10.18
N LYS A 312 -39.90 21.39 -10.07
CA LYS A 312 -40.18 22.05 -8.78
C LYS A 312 -41.47 21.59 -8.09
N LYS A 313 -42.27 20.68 -8.66
CA LYS A 313 -43.40 20.02 -7.97
C LYS A 313 -43.99 18.85 -8.78
N ASP A 314 -44.58 17.93 -8.03
CA ASP A 314 -45.54 16.87 -8.40
C ASP A 314 -45.08 15.71 -9.30
N ILE A 315 -43.99 15.04 -8.88
CA ILE A 315 -43.80 13.60 -9.14
C ILE A 315 -43.68 12.93 -7.76
N SER A 316 -44.32 11.79 -7.55
CA SER A 316 -44.35 11.15 -6.22
C SER A 316 -42.94 10.90 -5.70
N ASN A 317 -42.68 11.27 -4.44
CA ASN A 317 -41.38 11.06 -3.80
C ASN A 317 -40.91 9.59 -3.89
N LYS A 318 -41.83 8.62 -4.01
CA LYS A 318 -41.52 7.19 -4.12
C LYS A 318 -40.93 6.82 -5.49
N GLU A 319 -41.44 7.37 -6.59
CA GLU A 319 -40.87 7.16 -7.93
C GLU A 319 -39.55 7.90 -8.12
N ILE A 320 -39.44 9.12 -7.57
CA ILE A 320 -38.18 9.88 -7.59
C ILE A 320 -37.12 9.16 -6.75
N MET A 321 -37.47 8.67 -5.56
CA MET A 321 -36.53 7.94 -4.69
C MET A 321 -36.14 6.58 -5.27
N GLY A 322 -37.05 5.84 -5.92
CA GLY A 322 -36.70 4.60 -6.63
C GLY A 322 -35.75 4.85 -7.81
N LYS A 323 -35.97 5.91 -8.58
CA LYS A 323 -35.04 6.31 -9.66
C LYS A 323 -33.72 6.86 -9.12
N LEU A 324 -33.73 7.57 -7.99
CA LEU A 324 -32.52 8.09 -7.34
C LEU A 324 -31.70 7.01 -6.64
N GLU A 325 -32.31 5.99 -6.07
CA GLU A 325 -31.61 4.81 -5.53
C GLU A 325 -30.95 4.02 -6.65
N THR A 326 -31.64 3.87 -7.80
CA THR A 326 -31.06 3.29 -9.02
C THR A 326 -29.86 4.11 -9.50
N ILE A 327 -29.95 5.44 -9.48
CA ILE A 327 -28.85 6.36 -9.84
C ILE A 327 -27.74 6.35 -8.76
N LYS A 328 -28.06 6.16 -7.48
CA LYS A 328 -27.07 6.09 -6.40
C LYS A 328 -26.26 4.79 -6.49
N CYS A 329 -26.88 3.69 -6.92
CA CYS A 329 -26.20 2.49 -7.36
C CYS A 329 -25.34 2.74 -8.62
N GLN A 330 -25.82 3.54 -9.58
CA GLN A 330 -25.02 4.01 -10.74
C GLN A 330 -23.93 5.05 -10.38
N VAL A 331 -23.94 5.58 -9.16
CA VAL A 331 -22.92 6.50 -8.65
C VAL A 331 -21.87 5.74 -7.84
N GLU A 332 -22.22 4.66 -7.16
CA GLU A 332 -21.23 3.66 -6.73
C GLU A 332 -20.60 2.95 -7.95
N PHE A 333 -21.33 2.83 -9.07
CA PHE A 333 -20.78 2.51 -10.40
C PHE A 333 -19.76 3.55 -10.91
N GLN A 334 -19.65 4.76 -10.30
CA GLN A 334 -18.53 5.69 -10.58
C GLN A 334 -17.17 5.14 -10.13
N LYS A 335 -17.13 4.24 -9.15
CA LYS A 335 -15.88 3.53 -8.83
C LYS A 335 -15.48 2.57 -9.97
N TYR A 336 -16.45 2.08 -10.72
CA TYR A 336 -16.29 1.28 -11.95
C TYR A 336 -15.91 2.14 -13.17
N MET A 337 -16.33 3.41 -13.20
CA MET A 337 -16.04 4.37 -14.28
C MET A 337 -14.64 4.97 -14.29
N LEU A 338 -13.83 4.66 -13.28
CA LEU A 338 -12.37 4.87 -13.32
C LEU A 338 -11.68 4.03 -14.42
N ALA A 339 -12.41 3.16 -15.16
CA ALA A 339 -11.84 2.22 -16.11
C ALA A 339 -12.00 2.53 -17.62
N LEU A 340 -12.88 3.42 -18.13
CA LEU A 340 -13.24 3.37 -19.57
C LEU A 340 -13.51 4.73 -20.27
N ASN A 341 -12.50 5.19 -21.02
CA ASN A 341 -12.43 5.91 -22.34
C ASN A 341 -13.53 6.89 -22.84
N ASP A 342 -13.11 7.83 -23.70
CA ASP A 342 -13.92 8.89 -24.39
C ASP A 342 -15.17 8.40 -25.15
N GLU A 343 -15.24 7.12 -25.49
CA GLU A 343 -16.38 6.49 -26.13
C GLU A 343 -17.57 6.33 -25.16
N PHE A 344 -17.28 6.22 -23.86
CA PHE A 344 -18.29 6.11 -22.81
C PHE A 344 -19.00 7.44 -22.54
N GLU A 345 -18.28 8.56 -22.58
CA GLU A 345 -18.87 9.90 -22.47
C GLU A 345 -19.94 10.13 -23.56
N LYS A 346 -19.63 9.73 -24.80
CA LYS A 346 -20.57 9.82 -25.93
C LYS A 346 -21.80 8.95 -25.74
N THR A 347 -21.63 7.76 -25.16
CA THR A 347 -22.73 6.81 -24.91
C THR A 347 -23.65 7.31 -23.80
N VAL A 348 -23.10 7.85 -22.72
CA VAL A 348 -23.88 8.46 -21.63
C VAL A 348 -24.62 9.71 -22.11
N LEU A 349 -24.00 10.56 -22.94
CA LEU A 349 -24.67 11.72 -23.52
C LEU A 349 -25.82 11.32 -24.45
N LYS A 350 -25.67 10.20 -25.17
CA LYS A 350 -26.73 9.62 -26.00
C LYS A 350 -27.90 9.10 -25.14
N GLU A 351 -27.62 8.34 -24.09
CA GLU A 351 -28.67 7.84 -23.19
C GLU A 351 -29.39 8.97 -22.45
N LEU A 352 -28.66 10.00 -21.99
CA LEU A 352 -29.26 11.20 -21.39
C LEU A 352 -30.14 11.96 -22.38
N SER A 353 -29.78 12.00 -23.66
CA SER A 353 -30.61 12.61 -24.71
C SER A 353 -31.92 11.84 -24.92
N GLN A 354 -31.86 10.51 -24.82
CA GLN A 354 -33.01 9.62 -24.99
C GLN A 354 -33.97 9.68 -23.80
N ILE A 355 -33.44 9.64 -22.58
CA ILE A 355 -34.21 9.87 -21.34
C ILE A 355 -34.87 11.26 -21.37
N ARG A 356 -34.19 12.28 -21.90
CA ARG A 356 -34.76 13.62 -22.04
C ARG A 356 -35.95 13.63 -23.01
N SER A 357 -35.85 12.90 -24.11
CA SER A 357 -36.95 12.72 -25.07
C SER A 357 -38.14 11.99 -24.43
N GLU A 358 -37.89 10.92 -23.69
CA GLU A 358 -38.92 10.15 -22.97
C GLU A 358 -39.62 10.98 -21.89
N ILE A 359 -38.87 11.82 -21.18
CA ILE A 359 -39.44 12.78 -20.22
C ILE A 359 -40.33 13.81 -20.92
N GLU A 360 -39.98 14.30 -22.10
CA GLU A 360 -40.83 15.23 -22.86
C GLU A 360 -42.11 14.55 -23.39
N VAL A 361 -42.03 13.27 -23.80
CA VAL A 361 -43.21 12.46 -24.17
C VAL A 361 -44.13 12.26 -22.97
N LEU A 362 -43.59 11.91 -21.81
CA LEU A 362 -44.37 11.74 -20.57
C LEU A 362 -45.01 13.07 -20.11
N LYS A 363 -44.31 14.21 -20.29
CA LYS A 363 -44.89 15.54 -20.04
C LYS A 363 -46.03 15.86 -21.01
N ALA A 364 -45.91 15.49 -22.29
CA ALA A 364 -46.96 15.68 -23.28
C ALA A 364 -48.19 14.81 -22.98
N GLN A 365 -47.99 13.57 -22.53
CA GLN A 365 -49.05 12.67 -22.10
C GLN A 365 -49.74 13.15 -20.81
N GLY A 366 -48.98 13.66 -19.84
CA GLY A 366 -49.53 14.28 -18.62
C GLY A 366 -50.43 15.49 -18.92
N ARG A 367 -50.04 16.35 -19.86
CA ARG A 367 -50.87 17.51 -20.29
C ARG A 367 -52.16 17.10 -21.00
N GLN A 368 -52.16 15.97 -21.74
CA GLN A 368 -53.39 15.45 -22.36
C GLN A 368 -54.36 14.87 -21.34
N VAL A 369 -53.88 14.30 -20.24
CA VAL A 369 -54.73 13.80 -19.14
C VAL A 369 -55.34 14.96 -18.34
N GLU A 370 -54.60 16.05 -18.13
CA GLU A 370 -55.11 17.28 -17.49
C GLU A 370 -56.18 17.98 -18.37
N GLN A 371 -55.97 18.11 -19.69
CA GLN A 371 -56.98 18.68 -20.59
C GLN A 371 -58.26 17.82 -20.70
N LYS A 372 -58.17 16.51 -20.53
CA LYS A 372 -59.34 15.61 -20.57
C LYS A 372 -60.14 15.70 -19.26
N ASN A 373 -59.47 15.84 -18.12
CA ASN A 373 -60.12 16.03 -16.82
C ASN A 373 -60.76 17.43 -16.66
N ASP A 374 -60.22 18.46 -17.32
CA ASP A 374 -60.85 19.80 -17.37
C ASP A 374 -62.09 19.85 -18.28
N LEU A 375 -62.22 18.95 -19.26
CA LEU A 375 -63.41 18.85 -20.12
C LEU A 375 -64.54 18.04 -19.47
N ASP A 376 -64.20 17.01 -18.70
CA ASP A 376 -65.20 16.17 -18.00
C ASP A 376 -65.75 16.84 -16.72
N SER A 377 -65.08 17.86 -16.17
CA SER A 377 -65.52 18.63 -14.99
C SER A 377 -66.44 19.83 -15.30
N VAL A 378 -66.74 20.08 -16.58
CA VAL A 378 -67.66 21.16 -17.04
C VAL A 378 -69.01 20.60 -17.53
N SER A 379 -69.29 19.30 -17.36
CA SER A 379 -70.56 18.67 -17.80
C SER A 379 -71.37 17.94 -16.72
N CYS A 380 -71.50 18.53 -15.52
CA CYS A 380 -72.53 18.14 -14.55
C CYS A 380 -73.22 19.37 -13.97
#